data_AF-I1C1Y8-F1
#
_entry.id   AF-I1C1Y8-F1
#
_cell.length_a   1.000
_cell.length_b   1.000
_cell.length_c   1.000
_cell.angle_alpha   90.00
_cell.angle_beta   90.00
_cell.angle_gamma   90.00
#
_symmetry.space_group_name_H-M   'P 1'
#
loop_
_entity.id
_entity.type
_entity.pdbx_description
1 polymer ?
#
loop_
_entity_poly.entity_id
_entity_poly.type
_entity_poly.pdbx_seq_one_letter_code
_entity_poly.pdbx_strand_id
1 'polypeptide(L)'
;MPSLIQPKASSASNPAVGRPPMLDESNEKKEGKGAYYYNETESDDPDEDEDMFIETFTFANNLHDPMKILSVPSVDGSKPIDYLSVIGNDTDTDCRLINKKVNIIGTNESSVKEALQRFKNLQIIYKRGKSPTSVVSCIHIPSETEFGIYFCSLNRFAHRTYVDLLKAGGPYYVLLSVLKNDKGDYQRPKYLLDVSAPPMFAGTSCAQAPKKHSPQQRLEMSLEERMKRVNLKTDFSNTQHDIAPDQQSLWGENKNDVHMSRMQTTPPCNPATSSATPPPKSSQDDFPALPSTPRKALLSKGPQRRVVRELPERSGHATPKTKSHSEMLRQYNYHCMRTNLAEGLESVRGFKGNIKLSASLGKILWTDIKPEMQKKIWRYQQVNEILMKEQGIRPVFNGLATKDSAVIAKISETLPPHQSIYAYFEIHANARNQPLLPYKPVVLYMSQQAVHFKKIAVATNKITEINWVTLDRKFDFQMNLQTETLTRMDVKPYSTFLKKISIHPHTRQMTYEDVPNFLQVSEIYLKNTTKIKLHFPFFVEITHVEKLPLIPQTSLGFDINKILCDTGKGEVWYTIELFYSAHDEVFKTNADLSAGKFASWTVDDVLGADENDNGPLVQFVRCLLLFTERSEKVI
;
A
#
# COMPACT_ATOMS: atom_id res chain seq x y z
N MET A 1 42.58 41.26 -3.51
CA MET A 1 43.07 42.53 -2.90
C MET A 1 42.20 43.67 -3.44
N PRO A 2 41.73 44.59 -2.60
CA PRO A 2 40.50 44.36 -1.82
C PRO A 2 39.49 45.53 -1.85
N SER A 3 38.24 45.25 -1.49
CA SER A 3 37.49 46.10 -0.55
C SER A 3 36.45 45.27 0.20
N LEU A 4 36.67 45.13 1.51
CA LEU A 4 35.83 44.49 2.50
C LEU A 4 34.54 45.30 2.76
N ILE A 5 33.43 44.61 3.01
CA ILE A 5 32.31 45.15 3.80
C ILE A 5 32.03 44.14 4.93
N GLN A 6 32.36 44.55 6.15
CA GLN A 6 32.04 43.85 7.40
C GLN A 6 30.61 44.19 7.85
N PRO A 7 29.87 43.27 8.49
CA PRO A 7 28.68 43.61 9.26
C PRO A 7 29.03 44.01 10.70
N LYS A 8 28.39 45.08 11.17
CA LYS A 8 28.47 45.64 12.53
C LYS A 8 28.01 44.63 13.59
N ALA A 9 28.84 44.49 14.63
CA ALA A 9 28.48 43.92 15.92
C ALA A 9 27.68 44.93 16.75
N SER A 10 26.66 44.45 17.49
CA SER A 10 26.03 45.17 18.59
C SER A 10 26.11 44.33 19.86
N SER A 11 26.97 44.75 20.76
CA SER A 11 27.10 44.31 22.16
C SER A 11 26.48 45.35 23.09
N ALA A 12 25.60 44.92 24.01
CA ALA A 12 25.26 45.62 25.26
C ALA A 12 24.46 44.62 26.12
N SER A 13 25.06 43.94 27.11
CA SER A 13 25.33 44.37 28.49
C SER A 13 24.15 44.12 29.44
N ASN A 14 24.38 43.20 30.39
CA ASN A 14 23.60 43.00 31.62
C ASN A 14 23.42 44.32 32.42
N PRO A 15 22.46 44.36 33.35
CA PRO A 15 22.89 44.22 34.74
C PRO A 15 21.99 43.31 35.60
N ALA A 16 22.65 42.66 36.55
CA ALA A 16 22.06 41.97 37.70
C ALA A 16 22.29 42.82 38.96
N VAL A 17 21.25 43.10 39.74
CA VAL A 17 21.19 43.38 41.21
C VAL A 17 19.69 43.38 41.55
N GLY A 18 19.09 42.82 42.61
CA GLY A 18 19.48 42.14 43.83
C GLY A 18 18.20 41.99 44.68
N ARG A 19 18.08 40.86 45.40
CA ARG A 19 17.10 40.56 46.48
C ARG A 19 17.16 41.62 47.63
N PRO A 20 16.25 41.70 48.64
CA PRO A 20 15.60 40.58 49.37
C PRO A 20 14.14 40.83 49.90
N PRO A 21 13.55 39.88 50.69
CA PRO A 21 12.15 39.87 51.14
C PRO A 21 11.95 40.28 52.62
N MET A 22 10.72 40.63 53.00
CA MET A 22 10.18 40.74 54.39
C MET A 22 8.70 40.28 54.30
N LEU A 23 8.27 39.17 54.91
CA LEU A 23 7.83 39.00 56.31
C LEU A 23 6.81 40.06 56.78
N ASP A 24 5.56 39.63 57.01
CA ASP A 24 4.90 39.85 58.30
C ASP A 24 3.76 38.83 58.51
N GLU A 25 4.00 37.99 59.51
CA GLU A 25 2.98 37.25 60.27
C GLU A 25 2.35 38.20 61.30
N SER A 26 1.04 38.06 61.54
CA SER A 26 0.38 38.06 62.87
C SER A 26 -1.06 38.60 62.78
N ASN A 27 -2.04 37.75 63.06
CA ASN A 27 -2.74 37.88 64.35
C ASN A 27 -3.65 36.68 64.64
N GLU A 28 -3.46 36.18 65.86
CA GLU A 28 -4.19 35.11 66.50
C GLU A 28 -5.60 35.52 66.98
N LYS A 29 -6.45 34.49 67.05
CA LYS A 29 -7.45 34.17 68.09
C LYS A 29 -8.57 35.17 68.42
N LYS A 30 -9.80 34.65 68.31
CA LYS A 30 -10.74 34.59 69.45
C LYS A 30 -11.61 33.34 69.38
N GLU A 31 -11.47 32.49 70.39
CA GLU A 31 -12.43 31.46 70.77
C GLU A 31 -13.71 32.10 71.32
N GLY A 32 -14.85 31.50 71.00
CA GLY A 32 -16.13 31.75 71.64
C GLY A 32 -16.96 30.48 71.64
N LYS A 33 -16.98 29.78 72.78
CA LYS A 33 -17.89 28.65 73.07
C LYS A 33 -19.33 29.15 73.13
N GLY A 34 -20.28 28.35 72.64
CA GLY A 34 -21.69 28.53 73.01
C GLY A 34 -22.72 27.75 72.20
N ALA A 35 -23.10 26.59 72.76
CA ALA A 35 -24.45 26.02 72.80
C ALA A 35 -25.15 25.48 71.52
N TYR A 36 -25.37 24.16 71.58
CA TYR A 36 -26.41 23.31 71.01
C TYR A 36 -27.69 23.99 70.48
N TYR A 37 -28.12 23.59 69.28
CA TYR A 37 -29.53 23.28 68.99
C TYR A 37 -29.60 22.15 67.94
N TYR A 38 -30.19 21.03 68.34
CA TYR A 38 -30.73 20.02 67.43
C TYR A 38 -31.91 20.68 66.71
N ASN A 39 -31.92 20.64 65.38
CA ASN A 39 -33.14 20.52 64.61
C ASN A 39 -32.81 19.70 63.36
N GLU A 40 -33.13 18.43 63.48
CA GLU A 40 -33.56 17.58 62.40
C GLU A 40 -34.51 18.38 61.50
N THR A 41 -34.07 18.66 60.29
CA THR A 41 -34.97 18.74 59.15
C THR A 41 -34.32 17.87 58.09
N GLU A 42 -34.76 16.62 58.12
CA GLU A 42 -34.79 15.74 56.95
C GLU A 42 -35.28 16.57 55.76
N SER A 43 -34.36 16.94 54.88
CA SER A 43 -34.67 17.06 53.46
C SER A 43 -33.98 15.88 52.79
N ASP A 44 -34.60 14.71 52.95
CA ASP A 44 -34.59 13.69 51.90
C ASP A 44 -35.29 14.31 50.69
N ASP A 45 -34.57 15.18 49.99
CA ASP A 45 -34.83 15.35 48.58
C ASP A 45 -34.44 14.00 47.96
N PRO A 46 -35.35 13.28 47.28
CA PRO A 46 -34.96 12.08 46.58
C PRO A 46 -33.86 12.50 45.60
N ASP A 47 -32.70 11.84 45.69
CA ASP A 47 -31.73 11.83 44.60
C ASP A 47 -32.55 11.70 43.31
N GLU A 48 -32.57 12.77 42.49
CA GLU A 48 -33.11 12.67 41.15
C GLU A 48 -32.37 11.48 40.56
N ASP A 49 -33.08 10.37 40.33
CA ASP A 49 -32.57 9.21 39.60
C ASP A 49 -32.12 9.77 38.25
N GLU A 50 -30.86 10.22 38.15
CA GLU A 50 -30.28 10.69 36.90
C GLU A 50 -30.43 9.51 35.94
N ASP A 51 -31.32 9.66 34.95
CA ASP A 51 -31.69 8.60 34.02
C ASP A 51 -30.40 8.00 33.41
N MET A 52 -29.94 6.88 33.98
CA MET A 52 -28.72 6.24 33.53
C MET A 52 -29.00 5.52 32.22
N PHE A 53 -28.36 5.98 31.14
CA PHE A 53 -28.46 5.34 29.84
C PHE A 53 -27.51 4.13 29.80
N ILE A 54 -28.06 2.97 29.42
CA ILE A 54 -27.32 1.72 29.32
C ILE A 54 -27.40 1.21 27.89
N GLU A 55 -26.24 1.02 27.26
CA GLU A 55 -26.11 0.38 25.96
C GLU A 55 -25.19 -0.84 26.04
N THR A 56 -25.35 -1.78 25.12
CA THR A 56 -24.53 -2.99 25.08
C THR A 56 -24.03 -3.29 23.68
N PHE A 57 -22.71 -3.26 23.50
CA PHE A 57 -22.07 -3.70 22.27
C PHE A 57 -21.75 -5.20 22.34
N THR A 58 -22.19 -5.97 21.36
CA THR A 58 -21.84 -7.41 21.26
C THR A 58 -20.82 -7.63 20.14
N PHE A 59 -19.69 -8.25 20.47
CA PHE A 59 -18.69 -8.63 19.45
C PHE A 59 -19.23 -9.70 18.51
N ALA A 60 -18.78 -9.67 17.26
CA ALA A 60 -19.16 -10.66 16.26
C ALA A 60 -18.72 -12.08 16.64
N ASN A 61 -19.55 -13.08 16.30
CA ASN A 61 -19.35 -14.48 16.70
C ASN A 61 -18.00 -15.07 16.26
N ASN A 62 -17.49 -14.62 15.11
CA ASN A 62 -16.20 -15.05 14.56
C ASN A 62 -14.97 -14.54 15.33
N LEU A 63 -15.17 -13.70 16.36
CA LEU A 63 -14.13 -13.25 17.25
C LEU A 63 -14.13 -14.07 18.54
N HIS A 64 -13.13 -14.94 18.71
CA HIS A 64 -13.03 -15.79 19.91
C HIS A 64 -12.57 -15.02 21.16
N ASP A 65 -11.74 -13.99 20.99
CA ASP A 65 -11.11 -13.24 22.08
C ASP A 65 -11.28 -11.72 21.89
N PRO A 66 -12.26 -11.09 22.56
CA PRO A 66 -12.49 -9.64 22.56
C PRO A 66 -11.27 -8.81 22.98
N MET A 67 -10.41 -9.35 23.84
CA MET A 67 -9.24 -8.62 24.35
C MET A 67 -8.24 -8.31 23.24
N LYS A 68 -8.22 -9.07 22.14
CA LYS A 68 -7.38 -8.74 20.98
C LYS A 68 -7.78 -7.44 20.27
N ILE A 69 -9.02 -7.01 20.43
CA ILE A 69 -9.50 -5.72 19.92
C ILE A 69 -9.32 -4.65 20.99
N LEU A 70 -9.69 -4.97 22.23
CA LEU A 70 -9.77 -4.02 23.34
C LEU A 70 -8.42 -3.69 23.97
N SER A 71 -7.39 -4.51 23.73
CA SER A 71 -6.04 -4.26 24.21
C SER A 71 -5.05 -4.24 23.05
N VAL A 72 -4.31 -3.14 22.92
CA VAL A 72 -3.16 -3.09 22.02
C VAL A 72 -1.91 -3.49 22.81
N PRO A 73 -1.18 -4.53 22.38
CA PRO A 73 0.09 -4.89 23.01
C PRO A 73 1.01 -3.68 23.01
N SER A 74 1.65 -3.41 24.14
CA SER A 74 2.57 -2.27 24.25
C SER A 74 3.67 -2.36 23.20
N VAL A 75 3.65 -1.43 22.25
CA VAL A 75 4.68 -1.29 21.22
C VAL A 75 5.88 -0.49 21.75
N ASP A 76 5.71 0.22 22.87
CA ASP A 76 6.64 1.27 23.35
C ASP A 76 7.13 1.04 24.79
N GLY A 77 6.80 -0.09 25.43
CA GLY A 77 7.10 -0.33 26.85
C GLY A 77 6.17 0.41 27.83
N SER A 78 5.16 1.11 27.33
CA SER A 78 4.02 1.63 28.10
C SER A 78 3.09 0.51 28.59
N LYS A 79 2.16 0.79 29.51
CA LYS A 79 1.08 -0.17 29.80
C LYS A 79 0.29 -0.44 28.51
N PRO A 80 -0.18 -1.69 28.28
CA PRO A 80 -1.10 -1.98 27.17
C PRO A 80 -2.22 -0.94 27.15
N ILE A 81 -2.55 -0.41 25.97
CA ILE A 81 -3.66 0.52 25.85
C ILE A 81 -4.93 -0.28 26.07
N ASP A 82 -5.63 0.01 27.16
CA ASP A 82 -6.95 -0.56 27.44
C ASP A 82 -8.02 0.36 26.88
N TYR A 83 -8.59 -0.03 25.73
CA TYR A 83 -9.60 0.76 25.06
C TYR A 83 -10.92 0.87 25.84
N LEU A 84 -11.19 -0.01 26.81
CA LEU A 84 -12.34 0.17 27.69
C LEU A 84 -12.18 1.44 28.52
N SER A 85 -11.03 1.58 29.20
CA SER A 85 -10.71 2.77 29.99
C SER A 85 -10.57 4.04 29.14
N VAL A 86 -9.94 3.95 27.96
CA VAL A 86 -9.71 5.11 27.10
C VAL A 86 -11.01 5.64 26.53
N ILE A 87 -11.86 4.76 26.00
CA ILE A 87 -13.16 5.20 25.47
C ILE A 87 -14.03 5.69 26.62
N GLY A 88 -14.08 4.97 27.74
CA GLY A 88 -14.86 5.36 28.90
C GLY A 88 -14.53 6.76 29.41
N ASN A 89 -13.24 7.07 29.58
CA ASN A 89 -12.78 8.39 29.99
C ASN A 89 -13.05 9.48 28.93
N ASP A 90 -12.86 9.16 27.64
CA ASP A 90 -13.06 10.12 26.55
C ASP A 90 -14.53 10.52 26.35
N THR A 91 -15.48 9.64 26.68
CA THR A 91 -16.92 9.88 26.52
C THR A 91 -17.65 10.10 27.83
N ASP A 92 -16.95 10.07 28.97
CA ASP A 92 -17.54 10.17 30.30
C ASP A 92 -18.58 9.06 30.56
N THR A 93 -18.16 7.81 30.34
CA THR A 93 -18.99 6.60 30.49
C THR A 93 -18.22 5.47 31.17
N ASP A 94 -18.88 4.65 31.97
CA ASP A 94 -18.30 3.42 32.54
C ASP A 94 -18.46 2.26 31.54
N CYS A 95 -17.34 1.75 31.04
CA CYS A 95 -17.28 0.70 30.03
C CYS A 95 -16.70 -0.60 30.62
N ARG A 96 -17.50 -1.67 30.67
CA ARG A 96 -17.07 -2.96 31.24
C ARG A 96 -17.31 -4.11 30.29
N LEU A 97 -16.29 -4.96 30.11
CA LEU A 97 -16.42 -6.20 29.34
C LEU A 97 -17.02 -7.29 30.23
N ILE A 98 -18.19 -7.79 29.86
CA ILE A 98 -18.84 -8.96 30.44
C ILE A 98 -18.98 -10.02 29.35
N ASN A 99 -18.21 -11.10 29.44
CA ASN A 99 -18.12 -12.14 28.41
C ASN A 99 -17.68 -11.57 27.04
N LYS A 100 -18.59 -11.58 26.05
CA LYS A 100 -18.39 -11.01 24.69
C LYS A 100 -19.17 -9.71 24.48
N LYS A 101 -19.61 -9.08 25.55
CA LYS A 101 -20.43 -7.87 25.51
C LYS A 101 -19.73 -6.75 26.29
N VAL A 102 -19.67 -5.56 25.71
CA VAL A 102 -19.24 -4.35 26.42
C VAL A 102 -20.51 -3.65 26.88
N ASN A 103 -20.69 -3.56 28.19
CA ASN A 103 -21.73 -2.76 28.81
C ASN A 103 -21.20 -1.33 28.96
N ILE A 104 -22.01 -0.37 28.53
CA ILE A 104 -21.67 1.06 28.50
C ILE A 104 -22.75 1.76 29.32
N ILE A 105 -22.36 2.44 30.39
CA ILE A 105 -23.26 3.12 31.31
C ILE A 105 -22.83 4.59 31.39
N GLY A 106 -23.77 5.53 31.28
CA GLY A 106 -23.47 6.95 31.42
C GLY A 106 -24.72 7.78 31.66
N THR A 107 -24.52 9.01 32.12
CA THR A 107 -25.58 9.98 32.46
C THR A 107 -26.11 10.72 31.22
N ASN A 108 -25.41 10.65 30.09
CA ASN A 108 -25.79 11.31 28.83
C ASN A 108 -25.95 10.30 27.69
N GLU A 109 -27.14 10.26 27.09
CA GLU A 109 -27.47 9.38 25.96
C GLU A 109 -26.52 9.57 24.76
N SER A 110 -26.11 10.80 24.49
CA SER A 110 -25.21 11.11 23.36
C SER A 110 -23.81 10.53 23.56
N SER A 111 -23.29 10.62 24.79
CA SER A 111 -22.01 10.01 25.20
C SER A 111 -22.04 8.49 25.10
N VAL A 112 -23.13 7.87 25.58
CA VAL A 112 -23.32 6.42 25.51
C VAL A 112 -23.41 5.94 24.06
N LYS A 113 -24.13 6.65 23.20
CA LYS A 113 -24.19 6.37 21.75
C LYS A 113 -22.84 6.56 21.06
N GLU A 114 -22.06 7.58 21.43
CA GLU A 114 -20.71 7.79 20.91
C GLU A 114 -19.78 6.62 21.30
N ALA A 115 -19.77 6.23 22.57
CA ALA A 115 -18.98 5.11 23.06
C ALA A 115 -19.34 3.80 22.33
N LEU A 116 -20.65 3.52 22.19
CA LEU A 116 -21.15 2.38 21.44
C LEU A 116 -20.63 2.39 20.00
N GLN A 117 -20.66 3.54 19.33
CA GLN A 117 -20.16 3.68 17.97
C GLN A 117 -18.65 3.48 17.89
N ARG A 118 -17.87 3.97 18.87
CA ARG A 118 -16.42 3.76 18.93
C ARG A 118 -16.06 2.28 19.06
N PHE A 119 -16.79 1.49 19.87
CA PHE A 119 -16.56 0.04 19.95
C PHE A 119 -16.93 -0.69 18.65
N LYS A 120 -18.04 -0.31 17.99
CA LYS A 120 -18.38 -0.82 16.65
C LYS A 120 -17.24 -0.55 15.66
N ASN A 121 -16.72 0.68 15.66
CA ASN A 121 -15.63 1.10 14.79
C ASN A 121 -14.33 0.35 15.10
N LEU A 122 -13.96 0.11 16.37
CA LEU A 122 -12.79 -0.68 16.74
C LEU A 122 -12.83 -2.10 16.13
N GLN A 123 -13.99 -2.75 16.17
CA GLN A 123 -14.16 -4.06 15.54
C GLN A 123 -13.98 -3.96 14.01
N ILE A 124 -14.51 -2.92 13.38
CA ILE A 124 -14.37 -2.70 11.93
C ILE A 124 -12.88 -2.50 11.58
N ILE A 125 -12.18 -1.61 12.28
CA ILE A 125 -10.75 -1.32 12.09
C ILE A 125 -9.94 -2.61 12.24
N TYR A 126 -10.19 -3.39 13.30
CA TYR A 126 -9.48 -4.65 13.54
C TYR A 126 -9.71 -5.69 12.44
N LYS A 127 -10.96 -5.88 12.00
CA LYS A 127 -11.28 -6.82 10.92
C LYS A 127 -10.59 -6.40 9.61
N ARG A 128 -10.66 -5.12 9.28
CA ARG A 128 -10.08 -4.57 8.05
C ARG A 128 -8.56 -4.56 8.07
N GLY A 129 -7.93 -4.30 9.23
CA GLY A 129 -6.48 -4.38 9.40
C GLY A 129 -5.89 -5.79 9.23
N LYS A 130 -6.73 -6.83 9.21
CA LYS A 130 -6.32 -8.22 8.92
C LYS A 130 -6.61 -8.66 7.48
N SER A 131 -7.30 -7.84 6.71
CA SER A 131 -7.57 -8.16 5.31
C SER A 131 -6.26 -8.22 4.53
N PRO A 132 -6.12 -9.17 3.58
CA PRO A 132 -4.98 -9.18 2.68
C PRO A 132 -5.00 -7.90 1.82
N THR A 133 -3.83 -7.49 1.34
CA THR A 133 -3.70 -6.38 0.39
C THR A 133 -4.57 -6.64 -0.84
N SER A 134 -5.44 -5.69 -1.18
CA SER A 134 -6.19 -5.74 -2.42
C SER A 134 -5.27 -5.37 -3.58
N VAL A 135 -5.15 -6.24 -4.58
CA VAL A 135 -4.30 -6.01 -5.75
C VAL A 135 -5.16 -6.08 -7.00
N VAL A 136 -5.08 -5.07 -7.84
CA VAL A 136 -5.81 -5.02 -9.12
C VAL A 136 -4.89 -4.54 -10.23
N SER A 137 -5.04 -5.10 -11.43
CA SER A 137 -4.29 -4.72 -12.61
C SER A 137 -5.18 -4.01 -13.64
N CYS A 138 -4.85 -2.77 -13.94
CA CYS A 138 -5.44 -1.97 -15.01
C CYS A 138 -4.56 -2.07 -16.26
N ILE A 139 -5.16 -2.38 -17.40
CA ILE A 139 -4.44 -2.59 -18.66
C ILE A 139 -4.57 -1.35 -19.53
N HIS A 140 -3.46 -0.86 -20.06
CA HIS A 140 -3.42 0.33 -20.91
C HIS A 140 -2.68 0.08 -22.22
N ILE A 141 -3.29 0.58 -23.30
CA ILE A 141 -2.68 0.71 -24.62
C ILE A 141 -3.23 1.99 -25.26
N PRO A 142 -2.39 2.83 -25.89
CA PRO A 142 -2.83 4.02 -26.62
C PRO A 142 -3.31 3.64 -28.03
N SER A 143 -4.25 2.68 -28.13
CA SER A 143 -4.85 2.24 -29.40
C SER A 143 -6.36 2.08 -29.27
N GLU A 144 -7.08 2.41 -30.35
CA GLU A 144 -8.52 2.17 -30.49
C GLU A 144 -8.83 0.75 -31.01
N THR A 145 -7.81 0.04 -31.47
CA THR A 145 -7.97 -1.31 -32.01
C THR A 145 -8.25 -2.33 -30.90
N GLU A 146 -9.10 -3.31 -31.20
CA GLU A 146 -9.30 -4.45 -30.30
C GLU A 146 -7.99 -5.24 -30.19
N PHE A 147 -7.63 -5.60 -28.95
CA PHE A 147 -6.38 -6.29 -28.66
C PHE A 147 -6.60 -7.45 -27.68
N GLY A 148 -5.73 -8.44 -27.78
CA GLY A 148 -5.52 -9.48 -26.78
C GLY A 148 -4.25 -9.23 -25.98
N ILE A 149 -4.09 -10.00 -24.91
CA ILE A 149 -2.95 -9.95 -23.99
C ILE A 149 -2.19 -11.27 -24.07
N TYR A 150 -0.86 -11.19 -24.16
CA TYR A 150 0.04 -12.34 -24.19
C TYR A 150 1.14 -12.22 -23.13
N PHE A 151 1.45 -13.34 -22.46
CA PHE A 151 2.56 -13.43 -21.51
C PHE A 151 3.89 -13.68 -22.23
N CYS A 152 4.71 -12.64 -22.33
CA CYS A 152 6.06 -12.73 -22.86
C CYS A 152 7.05 -13.02 -21.74
N SER A 153 7.90 -14.03 -21.90
CA SER A 153 9.06 -14.21 -21.01
C SER A 153 9.92 -12.95 -21.04
N LEU A 154 10.37 -12.48 -19.88
CA LEU A 154 11.18 -11.27 -19.76
C LEU A 154 12.44 -11.34 -20.63
N ASN A 155 13.03 -12.53 -20.78
CA ASN A 155 14.22 -12.75 -21.64
C ASN A 155 13.95 -12.55 -23.14
N ARG A 156 12.68 -12.62 -23.56
CA ARG A 156 12.25 -12.42 -24.95
C ARG A 156 11.62 -11.04 -25.19
N PHE A 157 11.60 -10.19 -24.17
CA PHE A 157 11.04 -8.85 -24.27
C PHE A 157 12.04 -7.91 -24.95
N ALA A 158 11.62 -7.21 -26.00
CA ALA A 158 12.48 -6.31 -26.76
C ALA A 158 13.13 -5.21 -25.90
N HIS A 159 12.49 -4.82 -24.80
CA HIS A 159 12.99 -3.79 -23.88
C HIS A 159 13.60 -4.36 -22.59
N ARG A 160 14.06 -5.62 -22.61
CA ARG A 160 14.70 -6.28 -21.46
C ARG A 160 15.81 -5.45 -20.81
N THR A 161 16.58 -4.70 -21.60
CA THR A 161 17.69 -3.86 -21.13
C THR A 161 17.26 -2.72 -20.20
N TYR A 162 15.99 -2.32 -20.23
CA TYR A 162 15.42 -1.28 -19.37
C TYR A 162 14.75 -1.84 -18.11
N VAL A 163 14.75 -3.17 -17.94
CA VAL A 163 14.14 -3.85 -16.78
C VAL A 163 15.24 -4.40 -15.88
N ASP A 164 15.77 -3.55 -15.01
CA ASP A 164 16.75 -3.93 -14.00
C ASP A 164 16.07 -4.65 -12.82
N LEU A 165 16.65 -5.75 -12.34
CA LEU A 165 16.13 -6.52 -11.19
C LEU A 165 17.12 -6.48 -10.03
N LEU A 166 16.63 -6.26 -8.80
CA LEU A 166 17.45 -6.33 -7.58
C LEU A 166 17.67 -7.78 -7.10
N LYS A 167 16.75 -8.69 -7.39
CA LYS A 167 16.84 -10.11 -7.00
C LYS A 167 16.50 -10.99 -8.19
N ALA A 168 17.34 -11.99 -8.49
CA ALA A 168 17.04 -13.04 -9.44
C ALA A 168 16.20 -14.10 -8.71
N GLY A 169 14.90 -14.19 -9.03
CA GLY A 169 13.96 -15.00 -8.23
C GLY A 169 13.02 -15.93 -9.00
N GLY A 170 13.12 -16.03 -10.34
CA GLY A 170 12.29 -16.95 -11.11
C GLY A 170 12.05 -16.50 -12.56
N PRO A 171 11.29 -17.28 -13.35
CA PRO A 171 10.87 -16.86 -14.67
C PRO A 171 9.88 -15.70 -14.55
N TYR A 172 10.33 -14.50 -14.91
CA TYR A 172 9.49 -13.32 -14.98
C TYR A 172 8.84 -13.20 -16.37
N TYR A 173 7.59 -12.76 -16.37
CA TYR A 173 6.84 -12.47 -17.59
C TYR A 173 6.35 -11.02 -17.61
N VAL A 174 6.20 -10.46 -18.81
CA VAL A 174 5.58 -9.15 -19.05
C VAL A 174 4.40 -9.33 -19.99
N LEU A 175 3.40 -8.45 -19.89
CA LEU A 175 2.24 -8.47 -20.79
C LEU A 175 2.54 -7.68 -22.06
N LEU A 176 2.23 -8.28 -23.21
CA LEU A 176 2.29 -7.63 -24.52
C LEU A 176 0.92 -7.60 -25.16
N SER A 177 0.67 -6.56 -25.97
CA SER A 177 -0.53 -6.46 -26.79
C SER A 177 -0.42 -7.34 -28.04
N VAL A 178 -1.54 -8.00 -28.37
CA VAL A 178 -1.72 -8.80 -29.58
C VAL A 178 -2.85 -8.18 -30.40
N LEU A 179 -2.52 -7.57 -31.53
CA LEU A 179 -3.52 -6.89 -32.37
C LEU A 179 -4.13 -7.87 -33.38
N LYS A 180 -5.41 -7.69 -33.70
CA LYS A 180 -6.06 -8.43 -34.79
C LYS A 180 -5.69 -7.84 -36.14
N ASN A 181 -5.49 -8.69 -37.14
CA ASN A 181 -5.35 -8.30 -38.54
C ASN A 181 -6.73 -7.97 -39.15
N ASP A 182 -6.75 -7.52 -40.41
CA ASP A 182 -8.00 -7.23 -41.15
C ASP A 182 -8.91 -8.47 -41.32
N LYS A 183 -8.35 -9.68 -41.15
CA LYS A 183 -9.08 -10.96 -41.21
C LYS A 183 -9.63 -11.41 -39.84
N GLY A 184 -9.33 -10.67 -38.76
CA GLY A 184 -9.72 -10.99 -37.39
C GLY A 184 -8.75 -11.87 -36.61
N ASP A 185 -7.67 -12.35 -37.23
CA ASP A 185 -6.67 -13.21 -36.58
C ASP A 185 -5.65 -12.39 -35.79
N TYR A 186 -5.24 -12.93 -34.64
CA TYR A 186 -4.20 -12.31 -33.82
C TYR A 186 -2.82 -12.38 -34.49
N GLN A 187 -2.22 -11.21 -34.68
CA GLN A 187 -0.85 -11.07 -35.17
C GLN A 187 0.16 -11.26 -34.05
N ARG A 188 1.38 -11.66 -34.41
CA ARG A 188 2.50 -11.75 -33.46
C ARG A 188 2.74 -10.39 -32.76
N PRO A 189 3.00 -10.37 -31.43
CA PRO A 189 3.31 -9.15 -30.70
C PRO A 189 4.57 -8.46 -31.23
N LYS A 190 4.48 -7.13 -31.42
CA LYS A 190 5.57 -6.27 -31.95
C LYS A 190 6.88 -6.38 -31.15
N TYR A 191 6.78 -6.50 -29.82
CA TYR A 191 7.93 -6.47 -28.90
C TYR A 191 8.40 -7.85 -28.43
N LEU A 192 8.00 -8.92 -29.13
CA LEU A 192 8.43 -10.28 -28.86
C LEU A 192 9.65 -10.65 -29.73
N LEU A 193 10.80 -10.87 -29.11
CA LEU A 193 12.01 -11.31 -29.80
C LEU A 193 11.92 -12.79 -30.20
N ASP A 194 12.51 -13.10 -31.36
CA ASP A 194 12.78 -14.47 -31.79
C ASP A 194 13.93 -15.07 -31.00
N VAL A 195 13.78 -16.34 -30.63
CA VAL A 195 14.89 -17.12 -30.11
C VAL A 195 15.77 -17.44 -31.32
N SER A 196 17.03 -16.98 -31.32
CA SER A 196 18.04 -17.50 -32.23
C SER A 196 18.08 -19.01 -32.03
N ALA A 197 17.65 -19.79 -33.04
CA ALA A 197 17.94 -21.21 -33.03
C ALA A 197 19.46 -21.37 -32.84
N PRO A 198 19.93 -22.25 -31.95
CA PRO A 198 21.35 -22.62 -31.99
C PRO A 198 21.64 -23.08 -33.42
N PRO A 199 22.78 -22.68 -34.03
CA PRO A 199 23.11 -23.14 -35.37
C PRO A 199 23.04 -24.66 -35.34
N MET A 200 22.13 -25.24 -36.15
CA MET A 200 22.14 -26.67 -36.40
C MET A 200 23.54 -26.98 -36.91
N PHE A 201 24.34 -27.67 -36.10
CA PHE A 201 25.55 -28.30 -36.60
C PHE A 201 25.09 -29.23 -37.72
N ALA A 202 25.37 -28.83 -38.96
CA ALA A 202 25.23 -29.68 -40.12
C ALA A 202 25.98 -30.97 -39.81
N GLY A 203 25.22 -32.07 -39.70
CA GLY A 203 25.77 -33.39 -39.46
C GLY A 203 26.81 -33.69 -40.53
N THR A 204 28.07 -33.77 -40.11
CA THR A 204 29.06 -34.52 -40.89
C THR A 204 29.02 -35.93 -40.32
N SER A 205 28.43 -36.83 -41.09
CA SER A 205 28.41 -38.25 -40.79
C SER A 205 29.86 -38.76 -40.71
N CYS A 206 30.20 -39.37 -39.59
CA CYS A 206 31.30 -40.33 -39.57
C CYS A 206 30.76 -41.60 -38.90
N ALA A 207 30.63 -42.63 -39.72
CA ALA A 207 30.22 -43.96 -39.32
C ALA A 207 31.20 -44.53 -38.30
N GLN A 208 30.70 -45.17 -37.24
CA GLN A 208 31.38 -46.32 -36.65
C GLN A 208 30.41 -47.23 -35.88
N ALA A 209 30.69 -48.52 -36.05
CA ALA A 209 29.85 -49.69 -35.83
C ALA A 209 29.61 -50.03 -34.34
N PRO A 210 28.61 -50.89 -34.02
CA PRO A 210 28.30 -51.27 -32.66
C PRO A 210 29.23 -52.40 -32.17
N LYS A 211 29.77 -52.29 -30.96
CA LYS A 211 30.32 -53.44 -30.22
C LYS A 211 29.68 -53.55 -28.84
N LYS A 212 29.01 -54.69 -28.63
CA LYS A 212 28.66 -55.26 -27.33
C LYS A 212 29.94 -55.81 -26.67
N HIS A 213 30.13 -55.57 -25.38
CA HIS A 213 30.33 -56.61 -24.34
C HIS A 213 30.48 -55.97 -22.94
N SER A 214 30.20 -56.81 -21.96
CA SER A 214 29.85 -56.59 -20.55
C SER A 214 31.09 -56.62 -19.61
N PRO A 215 30.99 -56.92 -18.29
CA PRO A 215 31.21 -55.96 -17.20
C PRO A 215 32.43 -56.29 -16.30
N GLN A 216 32.65 -55.42 -15.29
CA GLN A 216 33.48 -55.60 -14.09
C GLN A 216 35.01 -55.63 -14.25
N GLN A 217 35.66 -54.60 -13.69
CA GLN A 217 36.65 -54.80 -12.62
C GLN A 217 36.79 -53.53 -11.77
N ARG A 218 36.67 -53.74 -10.46
CA ARG A 218 36.74 -52.76 -9.38
C ARG A 218 38.23 -52.62 -9.03
N LEU A 219 38.83 -51.48 -9.31
CA LEU A 219 40.18 -51.13 -8.84
C LEU A 219 40.02 -50.05 -7.78
N GLU A 220 40.46 -50.38 -6.56
CA GLU A 220 40.55 -49.47 -5.43
C GLU A 220 41.57 -48.38 -5.75
N MET A 221 41.10 -47.13 -5.82
CA MET A 221 41.99 -45.96 -5.94
C MET A 221 42.63 -45.65 -4.59
N SER A 222 43.93 -45.36 -4.60
CA SER A 222 44.73 -45.08 -3.41
C SER A 222 44.36 -43.73 -2.76
N LEU A 223 44.63 -43.62 -1.45
CA LEU A 223 44.38 -42.41 -0.64
C LEU A 223 45.10 -41.16 -1.19
N GLU A 224 46.18 -41.36 -1.93
CA GLU A 224 47.02 -40.31 -2.52
C GLU A 224 46.39 -39.68 -3.78
N GLU A 225 45.55 -40.43 -4.52
CA GLU A 225 44.71 -39.90 -5.60
C GLU A 225 43.50 -39.11 -5.07
N ARG A 226 43.05 -39.38 -3.84
CA ARG A 226 41.98 -38.60 -3.18
C ARG A 226 42.47 -37.25 -2.67
N MET A 227 43.71 -37.13 -2.21
CA MET A 227 44.24 -35.86 -1.71
C MET A 227 44.65 -34.87 -2.82
N LYS A 228 44.91 -35.34 -4.05
CA LYS A 228 45.25 -34.47 -5.19
C LYS A 228 44.06 -33.80 -5.89
N ARG A 229 42.80 -34.06 -5.48
CA ARG A 229 41.59 -33.41 -6.05
C ARG A 229 40.94 -32.34 -5.18
N VAL A 230 41.56 -31.90 -4.09
CA VAL A 230 40.94 -30.94 -3.14
C VAL A 230 41.39 -29.47 -3.35
N ASN A 231 42.31 -29.17 -4.27
CA ASN A 231 42.64 -27.77 -4.61
C ASN A 231 42.51 -27.51 -6.11
N LEU A 232 41.78 -26.43 -6.45
CA LEU A 232 41.41 -25.89 -7.77
C LEU A 232 40.16 -26.49 -8.46
N LYS A 233 38.99 -25.95 -8.10
CA LYS A 233 37.98 -25.46 -9.06
C LYS A 233 36.88 -24.63 -8.37
N THR A 234 37.15 -23.34 -8.25
CA THR A 234 36.14 -22.29 -8.38
C THR A 234 35.88 -22.13 -9.88
N ASP A 235 34.70 -22.52 -10.37
CA ASP A 235 34.04 -21.91 -11.52
C ASP A 235 32.64 -22.49 -11.75
N PHE A 236 31.70 -21.55 -11.83
CA PHE A 236 30.32 -21.59 -12.35
C PHE A 236 29.78 -22.93 -12.87
N SER A 237 28.93 -23.58 -12.08
CA SER A 237 27.96 -24.53 -12.59
C SER A 237 26.74 -23.79 -13.17
N ASN A 238 26.70 -23.74 -14.49
CA ASN A 238 25.49 -23.52 -15.29
C ASN A 238 24.41 -24.54 -14.88
N THR A 239 23.33 -24.09 -14.26
CA THR A 239 22.08 -24.85 -14.18
C THR A 239 21.39 -24.81 -15.55
N GLN A 240 21.87 -25.63 -16.48
CA GLN A 240 21.11 -26.03 -17.66
C GLN A 240 20.03 -27.03 -17.23
N HIS A 241 18.91 -26.55 -16.69
CA HIS A 241 17.64 -27.27 -16.65
C HIS A 241 16.53 -26.25 -16.92
N ASP A 242 16.12 -26.17 -18.19
CA ASP A 242 14.77 -25.83 -18.68
C ASP A 242 14.86 -25.37 -20.15
N ILE A 243 15.17 -26.32 -21.04
CA ILE A 243 14.77 -26.21 -22.44
C ILE A 243 13.70 -27.27 -22.62
N ALA A 244 12.44 -26.88 -22.46
CA ALA A 244 11.33 -27.68 -22.98
C ALA A 244 11.43 -27.66 -24.52
N PRO A 245 11.40 -28.82 -25.19
CA PRO A 245 11.25 -28.87 -26.64
C PRO A 245 9.83 -28.38 -27.00
N ASP A 246 9.70 -27.68 -28.13
CA ASP A 246 8.46 -27.15 -28.73
C ASP A 246 7.86 -25.87 -28.10
N GLN A 247 8.56 -24.74 -28.28
CA GLN A 247 8.04 -23.36 -28.13
C GLN A 247 7.57 -22.73 -29.44
N GLN A 248 7.01 -23.49 -30.40
CA GLN A 248 6.27 -22.86 -31.48
C GLN A 248 4.94 -22.31 -30.95
N SER A 249 4.83 -20.98 -30.95
CA SER A 249 3.57 -20.29 -30.63
C SER A 249 2.68 -20.36 -31.87
N LEU A 250 1.47 -20.91 -31.71
CA LEU A 250 0.47 -21.07 -32.76
C LEU A 250 -0.18 -19.73 -33.08
N TRP A 251 0.56 -18.85 -33.75
CA TRP A 251 0.01 -17.61 -34.28
C TRP A 251 -0.93 -17.94 -35.45
N GLY A 252 -2.18 -17.48 -35.40
CA GLY A 252 -3.18 -17.73 -36.45
C GLY A 252 -4.01 -19.02 -36.32
N GLU A 253 -3.78 -19.87 -35.30
CA GLU A 253 -4.56 -21.11 -35.09
C GLU A 253 -5.36 -21.12 -33.77
N ASN A 254 -5.90 -19.99 -33.32
CA ASN A 254 -6.84 -19.99 -32.20
C ASN A 254 -8.25 -20.35 -32.68
N LYS A 255 -8.53 -21.65 -32.84
CA LYS A 255 -9.91 -22.18 -32.93
C LYS A 255 -10.58 -22.36 -31.57
N ASN A 256 -9.87 -22.08 -30.47
CA ASN A 256 -10.44 -22.10 -29.13
C ASN A 256 -10.91 -20.71 -28.71
N ASP A 257 -11.84 -20.15 -29.50
CA ASP A 257 -12.77 -19.18 -28.95
C ASP A 257 -13.58 -19.91 -27.87
N VAL A 258 -13.44 -19.49 -26.62
CA VAL A 258 -14.39 -19.85 -25.58
C VAL A 258 -15.70 -19.15 -25.96
N HIS A 259 -16.54 -19.86 -26.72
CA HIS A 259 -17.92 -19.46 -26.91
C HIS A 259 -18.66 -19.67 -25.59
N MET A 260 -18.63 -18.64 -24.74
CA MET A 260 -19.54 -18.54 -23.60
C MET A 260 -20.64 -17.54 -23.95
N SER A 261 -21.88 -17.94 -23.70
CA SER A 261 -23.08 -17.16 -23.94
C SER A 261 -22.94 -15.73 -23.42
N ARG A 262 -23.36 -14.79 -24.27
CA ARG A 262 -23.44 -13.35 -24.02
C ARG A 262 -24.28 -13.08 -22.76
N MET A 263 -23.66 -13.04 -21.58
CA MET A 263 -24.19 -12.27 -20.46
C MET A 263 -23.54 -10.89 -20.50
N GLN A 264 -24.25 -9.96 -21.14
CA GLN A 264 -24.05 -8.53 -20.91
C GLN A 264 -24.44 -8.25 -19.46
N THR A 265 -23.48 -8.14 -18.56
CA THR A 265 -23.66 -7.39 -17.32
C THR A 265 -23.57 -5.92 -17.66
N THR A 266 -24.72 -5.34 -18.03
CA THR A 266 -24.95 -3.90 -17.90
C THR A 266 -24.93 -3.52 -16.41
N PRO A 267 -24.36 -2.37 -16.02
CA PRO A 267 -24.49 -1.85 -14.66
C PRO A 267 -25.98 -1.58 -14.35
N PRO A 268 -26.43 -1.80 -13.10
CA PRO A 268 -27.86 -1.79 -12.78
C PRO A 268 -28.40 -0.36 -12.81
N CYS A 269 -29.36 -0.12 -13.71
CA CYS A 269 -30.32 0.96 -13.59
C CYS A 269 -31.61 0.38 -13.00
N ASN A 270 -32.13 1.00 -11.94
CA ASN A 270 -33.31 0.57 -11.19
C ASN A 270 -34.50 0.21 -12.10
N PRO A 271 -35.17 -0.95 -11.91
CA PRO A 271 -36.47 -1.16 -12.52
C PRO A 271 -37.59 -0.91 -11.49
N ALA A 272 -38.47 0.01 -11.86
CA ALA A 272 -39.83 0.08 -11.37
C ALA A 272 -40.66 -1.13 -11.83
N THR A 273 -41.67 -1.41 -11.02
CA THR A 273 -42.65 -2.50 -11.00
C THR A 273 -43.37 -2.79 -12.33
N SER A 274 -43.51 -4.07 -12.71
CA SER A 274 -44.81 -4.68 -13.11
C SER A 274 -44.74 -6.18 -13.46
N SER A 275 -45.45 -6.97 -12.64
CA SER A 275 -46.43 -8.05 -12.95
C SER A 275 -46.07 -9.41 -13.61
N ALA A 276 -46.46 -10.47 -12.86
CA ALA A 276 -47.19 -11.70 -13.24
C ALA A 276 -46.38 -12.86 -13.90
N THR A 277 -46.35 -14.15 -13.50
CA THR A 277 -47.04 -15.06 -12.53
C THR A 277 -46.25 -16.40 -12.46
N PRO A 278 -46.64 -17.44 -11.69
CA PRO A 278 -46.18 -17.84 -10.35
C PRO A 278 -45.10 -18.97 -10.29
N PRO A 279 -44.45 -19.20 -9.12
CA PRO A 279 -43.74 -20.45 -8.82
C PRO A 279 -44.59 -21.42 -7.97
N PRO A 280 -44.27 -22.73 -7.95
CA PRO A 280 -44.97 -23.71 -7.12
C PRO A 280 -44.55 -23.65 -5.64
N LYS A 281 -45.50 -24.04 -4.78
CA LYS A 281 -45.46 -24.30 -3.31
C LYS A 281 -44.20 -25.10 -2.92
N SER A 282 -43.54 -25.00 -1.76
CA SER A 282 -43.87 -24.80 -0.32
C SER A 282 -42.52 -24.51 0.40
N SER A 283 -42.35 -23.98 1.61
CA SER A 283 -43.03 -24.16 2.91
C SER A 283 -42.75 -22.95 3.83
N GLN A 284 -43.70 -22.68 4.73
CA GLN A 284 -43.76 -21.59 5.72
C GLN A 284 -42.66 -21.63 6.80
N ASP A 285 -42.35 -20.45 7.35
CA ASP A 285 -42.41 -20.10 8.79
C ASP A 285 -42.03 -18.60 8.92
N ASP A 286 -42.99 -17.67 9.01
CA ASP A 286 -43.67 -17.11 10.21
C ASP A 286 -42.83 -16.15 11.07
N PHE A 287 -43.22 -14.85 11.05
CA PHE A 287 -43.22 -13.79 12.11
C PHE A 287 -43.01 -12.35 11.54
N PRO A 288 -43.58 -11.28 12.15
CA PRO A 288 -44.90 -10.74 11.82
C PRO A 288 -44.87 -9.29 11.31
N ALA A 289 -45.94 -8.89 10.62
CA ALA A 289 -46.17 -7.54 10.10
C ALA A 289 -46.85 -6.62 11.14
N LEU A 290 -46.55 -5.31 11.07
CA LEU A 290 -47.36 -4.20 11.63
C LEU A 290 -47.06 -2.91 10.82
N PRO A 291 -47.90 -1.87 10.84
CA PRO A 291 -49.36 -1.82 10.72
C PRO A 291 -49.83 -0.91 9.55
N SER A 292 -51.00 -1.23 9.01
CA SER A 292 -51.74 -0.47 8.00
C SER A 292 -52.45 0.77 8.58
N THR A 293 -52.40 1.91 7.89
CA THR A 293 -53.36 3.04 7.99
C THR A 293 -53.45 3.77 6.61
N PRO A 294 -54.47 4.61 6.33
CA PRO A 294 -55.78 4.19 5.83
C PRO A 294 -56.15 4.77 4.44
N ARG A 295 -57.15 4.14 3.80
CA ARG A 295 -57.82 4.57 2.55
C ARG A 295 -58.50 5.95 2.65
N LYS A 296 -58.37 6.73 1.56
CA LYS A 296 -59.38 7.67 1.01
C LYS A 296 -59.13 7.74 -0.51
N ALA A 297 -60.06 7.89 -1.45
CA ALA A 297 -61.45 7.48 -1.65
C ALA A 297 -61.65 7.55 -3.20
N LEU A 298 -62.58 6.76 -3.75
CA LEU A 298 -62.97 6.83 -5.18
C LEU A 298 -63.65 8.18 -5.47
N LEU A 299 -63.30 8.81 -6.59
CA LEU A 299 -64.13 9.84 -7.23
C LEU A 299 -64.30 9.55 -8.72
N SER A 300 -65.53 9.84 -9.17
CA SER A 300 -66.28 9.22 -10.24
C SER A 300 -65.89 9.66 -11.66
N LYS A 301 -66.18 8.77 -12.62
CA LYS A 301 -66.18 9.02 -14.07
C LYS A 301 -67.15 10.15 -14.44
N GLY A 302 -66.68 11.09 -15.27
CA GLY A 302 -67.47 12.03 -16.06
C GLY A 302 -66.99 12.03 -17.52
N PRO A 303 -67.83 12.42 -18.51
CA PRO A 303 -67.76 11.93 -19.89
C PRO A 303 -66.83 12.72 -20.82
N GLN A 304 -66.43 11.99 -21.87
CA GLN A 304 -65.50 12.32 -22.95
C GLN A 304 -65.75 13.65 -23.66
N ARG A 305 -64.66 14.38 -23.96
CA ARG A 305 -64.61 15.36 -25.05
C ARG A 305 -63.42 15.08 -25.98
N ARG A 306 -63.75 15.20 -27.27
CA ARG A 306 -63.01 14.92 -28.52
C ARG A 306 -61.49 15.03 -28.51
N VAL A 307 -60.89 13.98 -29.07
CA VAL A 307 -59.53 13.87 -29.62
C VAL A 307 -59.35 14.82 -30.81
N VAL A 308 -58.34 15.69 -30.74
CA VAL A 308 -57.60 16.16 -31.93
C VAL A 308 -56.21 15.54 -31.81
N ARG A 309 -55.88 14.70 -32.79
CA ARG A 309 -54.63 13.93 -32.84
C ARG A 309 -53.59 14.83 -33.48
N GLU A 310 -52.88 15.62 -32.69
CA GLU A 310 -51.64 16.24 -33.14
C GLU A 310 -50.59 15.13 -33.31
N LEU A 311 -50.04 15.00 -34.51
CA LEU A 311 -48.91 14.12 -34.77
C LEU A 311 -47.73 14.60 -33.91
N PRO A 312 -47.12 13.75 -33.06
CA PRO A 312 -45.79 14.03 -32.58
C PRO A 312 -44.84 13.93 -33.77
N GLU A 313 -44.16 15.04 -34.06
CA GLU A 313 -42.97 15.07 -34.88
C GLU A 313 -42.07 13.90 -34.51
N ARG A 314 -41.58 13.16 -35.51
CA ARG A 314 -40.53 12.17 -35.34
C ARG A 314 -39.24 12.89 -34.92
N SER A 315 -39.10 13.19 -33.63
CA SER A 315 -37.80 13.39 -33.02
C SER A 315 -37.04 12.08 -33.16
N GLY A 316 -36.00 12.09 -34.00
CA GLY A 316 -35.19 10.92 -34.29
C GLY A 316 -34.79 10.20 -33.01
N HIS A 317 -35.01 8.89 -32.98
CA HIS A 317 -34.35 8.02 -32.04
C HIS A 317 -32.84 8.24 -32.19
N ALA A 318 -32.25 8.95 -31.22
CA ALA A 318 -30.80 8.96 -31.05
C ALA A 318 -30.40 7.50 -30.83
N THR A 319 -29.80 6.89 -31.84
CA THR A 319 -29.14 5.60 -31.71
C THR A 319 -28.14 5.72 -30.55
N PRO A 320 -28.15 4.80 -29.57
CA PRO A 320 -27.16 4.82 -28.50
C PRO A 320 -25.78 4.76 -29.15
N LYS A 321 -24.96 5.79 -28.93
CA LYS A 321 -23.58 5.82 -29.43
C LYS A 321 -22.86 4.57 -28.91
N THR A 322 -22.48 3.66 -29.81
CA THR A 322 -21.64 2.53 -29.47
C THR A 322 -20.31 3.08 -28.94
N LYS A 323 -20.03 2.89 -27.65
CA LYS A 323 -18.79 3.34 -27.02
C LYS A 323 -17.59 2.71 -27.73
N SER A 324 -16.52 3.50 -27.94
CA SER A 324 -15.30 2.97 -28.53
C SER A 324 -14.63 1.96 -27.61
N HIS A 325 -13.78 1.09 -28.18
CA HIS A 325 -13.05 0.09 -27.38
C HIS A 325 -12.18 0.75 -26.31
N SER A 326 -11.52 1.88 -26.63
CA SER A 326 -10.73 2.64 -25.66
C SER A 326 -11.57 3.26 -24.56
N GLU A 327 -12.80 3.68 -24.85
CA GLU A 327 -13.72 4.24 -23.85
C GLU A 327 -14.18 3.15 -22.88
N MET A 328 -14.51 1.96 -23.39
CA MET A 328 -14.84 0.81 -22.56
C MET A 328 -13.67 0.40 -21.65
N LEU A 329 -12.45 0.35 -22.18
CA LEU A 329 -11.24 0.04 -21.40
C LEU A 329 -10.99 1.09 -20.31
N ARG A 330 -11.13 2.39 -20.64
CA ARG A 330 -10.98 3.49 -19.67
C ARG A 330 -12.01 3.40 -18.55
N GLN A 331 -13.27 3.16 -18.89
CA GLN A 331 -14.36 2.99 -17.91
C GLN A 331 -14.12 1.77 -17.01
N TYR A 332 -13.69 0.65 -17.59
CA TYR A 332 -13.32 -0.54 -16.83
C TYR A 332 -12.17 -0.27 -15.84
N ASN A 333 -11.07 0.31 -16.32
CA ASN A 333 -9.92 0.63 -15.46
C ASN A 333 -10.29 1.61 -14.34
N TYR A 334 -11.05 2.67 -14.67
CA TYR A 334 -11.51 3.62 -13.67
C TYR A 334 -12.40 2.97 -12.62
N HIS A 335 -13.37 2.14 -13.04
CA HIS A 335 -14.25 1.42 -12.12
C HIS A 335 -13.45 0.49 -11.19
N CYS A 336 -12.54 -0.32 -11.74
CA CYS A 336 -11.70 -1.22 -10.97
C CYS A 336 -10.84 -0.46 -9.96
N MET A 337 -10.16 0.60 -10.40
CA MET A 337 -9.29 1.41 -9.55
C MET A 337 -10.08 2.12 -8.45
N ARG A 338 -11.18 2.80 -8.81
CA ARG A 338 -12.01 3.55 -7.86
C ARG A 338 -12.60 2.63 -6.80
N THR A 339 -13.17 1.49 -7.19
CA THR A 339 -13.77 0.53 -6.25
C THR A 339 -12.75 0.03 -5.22
N ASN A 340 -11.57 -0.39 -5.68
CA ASN A 340 -10.53 -0.92 -4.79
C ASN A 340 -9.87 0.15 -3.92
N LEU A 341 -9.66 1.37 -4.44
CA LEU A 341 -9.15 2.47 -3.64
C LEU A 341 -10.20 2.98 -2.64
N ALA A 342 -11.47 3.02 -3.02
CA ALA A 342 -12.56 3.42 -2.12
C ALA A 342 -12.68 2.46 -0.93
N GLU A 343 -12.68 1.15 -1.19
CA GLU A 343 -12.67 0.14 -0.14
C GLU A 343 -11.41 0.25 0.74
N GLY A 344 -10.24 0.42 0.12
CA GLY A 344 -8.97 0.63 0.82
C GLY A 344 -8.97 1.87 1.70
N LEU A 345 -9.43 3.01 1.19
CA LEU A 345 -9.52 4.28 1.93
C LEU A 345 -10.48 4.18 3.10
N GLU A 346 -11.67 3.60 2.88
CA GLU A 346 -12.63 3.38 3.95
C GLU A 346 -12.04 2.44 5.02
N SER A 347 -11.18 1.50 4.62
CA SER A 347 -10.49 0.60 5.55
C SER A 347 -9.46 1.27 6.45
N VAL A 348 -8.78 2.31 5.96
CA VAL A 348 -7.75 3.04 6.70
C VAL A 348 -8.27 4.30 7.37
N ARG A 349 -9.53 4.68 7.16
CA ARG A 349 -10.12 5.89 7.72
C ARG A 349 -10.04 5.96 9.25
N GLY A 350 -10.13 4.82 9.93
CA GLY A 350 -9.95 4.69 11.37
C GLY A 350 -8.54 4.27 11.81
N PHE A 351 -7.58 4.19 10.88
CA PHE A 351 -6.20 3.86 11.21
C PHE A 351 -5.52 5.06 11.87
N LYS A 352 -4.93 4.84 13.05
CA LYS A 352 -4.09 5.82 13.75
C LYS A 352 -2.63 5.64 13.33
N GLY A 353 -2.09 6.62 12.62
CA GLY A 353 -0.71 6.60 12.14
C GLY A 353 -0.58 7.31 10.80
N ASN A 354 0.51 7.01 10.08
CA ASN A 354 0.77 7.64 8.79
C ASN A 354 0.09 6.83 7.67
N ILE A 355 -0.66 7.53 6.80
CA ILE A 355 -1.29 6.96 5.61
C ILE A 355 -0.64 7.62 4.39
N LYS A 356 -0.24 6.81 3.41
CA LYS A 356 0.43 7.29 2.19
C LYS A 356 -0.30 6.72 0.98
N LEU A 357 -0.70 7.60 0.07
CA LEU A 357 -1.11 7.24 -1.29
C LEU A 357 -0.10 7.83 -2.27
N SER A 358 0.71 6.97 -2.87
CA SER A 358 1.74 7.38 -3.82
C SER A 358 1.75 6.47 -5.03
N ALA A 359 2.35 6.93 -6.12
CA ALA A 359 2.51 6.14 -7.34
C ALA A 359 3.99 6.01 -7.69
N SER A 360 4.47 4.79 -7.87
CA SER A 360 5.87 4.52 -8.18
C SER A 360 6.01 4.10 -9.64
N LEU A 361 7.03 4.61 -10.33
CA LEU A 361 7.39 4.16 -11.68
C LEU A 361 8.26 2.89 -11.59
N GLY A 362 8.05 1.95 -12.50
CA GLY A 362 8.81 0.70 -12.52
C GLY A 362 8.36 -0.23 -13.64
N LYS A 363 8.38 -1.54 -13.40
CA LYS A 363 7.79 -2.54 -14.29
C LYS A 363 6.95 -3.55 -13.51
N ILE A 364 5.79 -3.92 -14.05
CA ILE A 364 4.95 -4.97 -13.48
C ILE A 364 5.37 -6.30 -14.12
N LEU A 365 5.85 -7.20 -13.28
CA LEU A 365 6.28 -8.53 -13.66
C LEU A 365 5.25 -9.55 -13.19
N TRP A 366 5.13 -10.65 -13.91
CA TRP A 366 4.22 -11.73 -13.60
C TRP A 366 5.02 -12.99 -13.32
N THR A 367 4.70 -13.69 -12.24
CA THR A 367 5.36 -14.93 -11.83
C THR A 367 4.39 -16.10 -11.84
N ASP A 368 4.91 -17.32 -11.68
CA ASP A 368 4.10 -18.54 -11.49
C ASP A 368 3.12 -18.84 -12.63
N ILE A 369 3.50 -18.43 -13.86
CA ILE A 369 2.69 -18.65 -15.06
C ILE A 369 2.85 -20.10 -15.52
N LYS A 370 1.74 -20.84 -15.55
CA LYS A 370 1.68 -22.18 -16.13
C LYS A 370 1.88 -22.13 -17.65
N PRO A 371 2.60 -23.08 -18.28
CA PRO A 371 2.84 -23.08 -19.72
C PRO A 371 1.58 -23.00 -20.59
N GLU A 372 0.49 -23.64 -20.16
CA GLU A 372 -0.81 -23.60 -20.84
C GLU A 372 -1.43 -22.19 -20.88
N MET A 373 -1.20 -21.40 -19.84
CA MET A 373 -1.72 -20.05 -19.72
C MET A 373 -0.88 -19.06 -20.53
N GLN A 374 0.43 -19.31 -20.60
CA GLN A 374 1.36 -18.53 -21.39
C GLN A 374 1.04 -18.60 -22.89
N LYS A 375 0.61 -19.76 -23.40
CA LYS A 375 0.29 -19.97 -24.82
C LYS A 375 -1.04 -19.34 -25.25
N LYS A 376 -1.91 -18.96 -24.31
CA LYS A 376 -3.24 -18.39 -24.58
C LYS A 376 -3.19 -16.87 -24.75
N ILE A 377 -4.15 -16.36 -25.52
CA ILE A 377 -4.42 -14.92 -25.64
C ILE A 377 -5.59 -14.58 -24.73
N TRP A 378 -5.42 -13.57 -23.90
CA TRP A 378 -6.38 -13.18 -22.87
C TRP A 378 -7.05 -11.86 -23.21
N ARG A 379 -8.29 -11.66 -22.75
CA ARG A 379 -8.95 -10.35 -22.76
C ARG A 379 -8.59 -9.59 -21.48
N TYR A 380 -8.60 -8.26 -21.55
CA TYR A 380 -8.25 -7.43 -20.39
C TYR A 380 -9.18 -7.64 -19.18
N GLN A 381 -10.48 -7.93 -19.40
CA GLN A 381 -11.40 -8.20 -18.29
C GLN A 381 -11.04 -9.48 -17.51
N GLN A 382 -10.42 -10.44 -18.18
CA GLN A 382 -10.09 -11.75 -17.61
C GLN A 382 -8.85 -11.70 -16.70
N VAL A 383 -8.07 -10.62 -16.74
CA VAL A 383 -6.84 -10.50 -15.95
C VAL A 383 -7.15 -10.52 -14.45
N ASN A 384 -8.07 -9.67 -14.00
CA ASN A 384 -8.40 -9.59 -12.58
C ASN A 384 -9.29 -10.75 -12.12
N GLU A 385 -10.25 -11.18 -12.95
CA GLU A 385 -11.28 -12.16 -12.55
C GLU A 385 -10.80 -13.61 -12.69
N ILE A 386 -10.09 -13.95 -13.75
CA ILE A 386 -9.68 -15.34 -14.02
C ILE A 386 -8.23 -15.55 -13.61
N LEU A 387 -7.30 -14.73 -14.13
CA LEU A 387 -5.87 -14.95 -13.90
C LEU A 387 -5.51 -14.75 -12.42
N MET A 388 -5.95 -13.63 -11.84
CA MET A 388 -5.58 -13.28 -10.47
C MET A 388 -6.44 -14.02 -9.42
N LYS A 389 -7.77 -14.02 -9.54
CA LYS A 389 -8.65 -14.62 -8.52
C LYS A 389 -8.75 -16.14 -8.62
N GLU A 390 -8.99 -16.70 -9.80
CA GLU A 390 -9.22 -18.15 -9.96
C GLU A 390 -7.91 -18.95 -10.08
N GLN A 391 -6.96 -18.43 -10.85
CA GLN A 391 -5.69 -19.14 -11.13
C GLN A 391 -4.55 -18.75 -10.19
N GLY A 392 -4.78 -17.75 -9.32
CA GLY A 392 -3.84 -17.33 -8.29
C GLY A 392 -2.55 -16.70 -8.83
N ILE A 393 -2.52 -16.27 -10.10
CA ILE A 393 -1.38 -15.59 -10.68
C ILE A 393 -1.23 -14.22 -10.03
N ARG A 394 -0.03 -13.89 -9.55
CA ARG A 394 0.22 -12.62 -8.85
C ARG A 394 1.15 -11.72 -9.65
N PRO A 395 0.75 -10.46 -9.90
CA PRO A 395 1.70 -9.44 -10.37
C PRO A 395 2.66 -9.07 -9.24
N VAL A 396 3.91 -8.83 -9.60
CA VAL A 396 4.98 -8.34 -8.74
C VAL A 396 5.48 -7.03 -9.33
N PHE A 397 5.29 -5.94 -8.59
CA PHE A 397 5.80 -4.64 -9.02
C PHE A 397 7.28 -4.49 -8.69
N ASN A 398 8.10 -4.28 -9.71
CA ASN A 398 9.50 -3.91 -9.58
C ASN A 398 9.62 -2.39 -9.59
N GLY A 399 9.64 -1.78 -8.41
CA GLY A 399 9.73 -0.31 -8.21
C GLY A 399 11.12 0.30 -8.41
N LEU A 400 12.03 -0.44 -9.04
CA LEU A 400 13.30 0.08 -9.51
C LEU A 400 13.07 0.68 -10.90
N ALA A 401 13.34 1.98 -11.05
CA ALA A 401 13.23 2.68 -12.33
C ALA A 401 14.42 2.33 -13.24
N THR A 402 15.65 2.47 -12.75
CA THR A 402 16.86 2.05 -13.48
C THR A 402 18.08 2.01 -12.56
N LYS A 403 19.13 1.30 -12.96
CA LYS A 403 20.47 1.41 -12.41
C LYS A 403 21.34 2.43 -13.15
N ASP A 404 20.92 2.87 -14.34
CA ASP A 404 21.69 3.79 -15.18
C ASP A 404 21.40 5.27 -14.86
N SER A 405 22.44 5.96 -14.39
CA SER A 405 22.39 7.41 -14.13
C SER A 405 22.08 8.25 -15.37
N ALA A 406 22.47 7.80 -16.57
CA ALA A 406 22.24 8.55 -17.81
C ALA A 406 20.76 8.58 -18.18
N VAL A 407 20.03 7.48 -17.92
CA VAL A 407 18.57 7.43 -18.09
C VAL A 407 17.88 8.44 -17.18
N ILE A 408 18.29 8.51 -15.91
CA ILE A 408 17.72 9.48 -14.95
C ILE A 408 18.06 10.92 -15.29
N ALA A 409 19.27 11.19 -15.78
CA ALA A 409 19.65 12.53 -16.23
C ALA A 409 18.71 13.02 -17.35
N LYS A 410 18.47 12.19 -18.37
CA LYS A 410 17.54 12.50 -19.47
C LYS A 410 16.10 12.71 -18.98
N ILE A 411 15.60 11.88 -18.06
CA ILE A 411 14.27 12.08 -17.48
C ILE A 411 14.25 13.43 -16.75
N SER A 412 15.25 13.72 -15.91
CA SER A 412 15.31 14.92 -15.08
C SER A 412 15.39 16.21 -15.91
N GLU A 413 16.06 16.19 -17.06
CA GLU A 413 16.13 17.31 -18.00
C GLU A 413 14.76 17.70 -18.58
N THR A 414 13.80 16.77 -18.64
CA THR A 414 12.43 17.07 -19.10
C THR A 414 11.55 17.71 -18.03
N LEU A 415 12.02 17.75 -16.78
CA LEU A 415 11.24 18.20 -15.64
C LEU A 415 11.59 19.64 -15.27
N PRO A 416 10.67 20.35 -14.59
CA PRO A 416 10.97 21.67 -14.03
C PRO A 416 12.17 21.63 -13.07
N PRO A 417 12.79 22.79 -12.77
CA PRO A 417 13.85 22.88 -11.77
C PRO A 417 13.43 22.25 -10.43
N HIS A 418 14.37 21.58 -9.77
CA HIS A 418 14.11 20.94 -8.49
C HIS A 418 13.79 21.97 -7.40
N GLN A 419 12.84 21.62 -6.53
CA GLN A 419 12.44 22.48 -5.43
C GLN A 419 13.35 22.31 -4.22
N SER A 420 13.75 21.06 -3.93
CA SER A 420 14.56 20.74 -2.76
C SER A 420 15.28 19.42 -2.94
N ILE A 421 16.45 19.30 -2.32
CA ILE A 421 17.23 18.06 -2.24
C ILE A 421 17.40 17.74 -0.76
N TYR A 422 17.19 16.49 -0.39
CA TYR A 422 17.42 16.02 0.97
C TYR A 422 17.96 14.60 0.98
N ALA A 423 18.75 14.29 2.01
CA ALA A 423 19.39 12.99 2.17
C ALA A 423 19.09 12.41 3.55
N TYR A 424 18.88 11.11 3.62
CA TYR A 424 18.60 10.39 4.85
C TYR A 424 19.08 8.94 4.79
N PHE A 425 19.38 8.38 5.95
CA PHE A 425 19.60 6.95 6.12
C PHE A 425 18.27 6.28 6.46
N GLU A 426 17.97 5.20 5.76
CA GLU A 426 16.89 4.26 6.08
C GLU A 426 17.53 2.99 6.63
N ILE A 427 17.40 2.79 7.93
CA ILE A 427 18.04 1.70 8.68
C ILE A 427 16.98 0.65 8.94
N HIS A 428 17.15 -0.52 8.33
CA HIS A 428 16.33 -1.71 8.57
C HIS A 428 16.95 -2.49 9.71
N ALA A 429 16.16 -2.72 10.76
CA ALA A 429 16.63 -3.38 11.97
C ALA A 429 15.55 -4.32 12.52
N ASN A 430 15.97 -5.20 13.42
CA ASN A 430 15.10 -6.00 14.25
C ASN A 430 15.19 -5.48 15.68
N ALA A 431 14.07 -5.08 16.28
CA ALA A 431 14.02 -4.50 17.61
C ALA A 431 13.01 -5.20 18.54
N ARG A 432 13.26 -5.14 19.84
CA ARG A 432 12.36 -5.56 20.91
C ARG A 432 12.55 -4.70 22.15
N ASN A 433 11.51 -4.61 22.97
CA ASN A 433 11.53 -3.77 24.17
C ASN A 433 11.94 -4.53 25.44
N GLN A 434 11.88 -5.87 25.39
CA GLN A 434 12.25 -6.73 26.51
C GLN A 434 13.05 -7.93 25.98
N PRO A 435 14.07 -8.41 26.71
CA PRO A 435 14.90 -9.53 26.26
C PRO A 435 14.16 -10.86 26.07
N LEU A 436 12.99 -11.03 26.68
CA LEU A 436 12.16 -12.22 26.55
C LEU A 436 11.18 -12.16 25.37
N LEU A 437 10.93 -10.96 24.83
CA LEU A 437 10.02 -10.81 23.69
C LEU A 437 10.73 -11.16 22.37
N PRO A 438 9.97 -11.61 21.36
CA PRO A 438 10.53 -11.82 20.03
C PRO A 438 10.93 -10.49 19.39
N TYR A 439 11.98 -10.53 18.57
CA TYR A 439 12.34 -9.41 17.71
C TYR A 439 11.24 -9.13 16.69
N LYS A 440 11.02 -7.84 16.40
CA LYS A 440 10.12 -7.37 15.36
C LYS A 440 10.90 -6.50 14.36
N PRO A 441 10.63 -6.60 13.06
CA PRO A 441 11.26 -5.73 12.07
C PRO A 441 10.81 -4.28 12.29
N VAL A 442 11.74 -3.35 12.19
CA VAL A 442 11.52 -1.91 12.32
C VAL A 442 12.37 -1.16 11.30
N VAL A 443 11.87 -0.01 10.84
CA VAL A 443 12.60 0.87 9.92
C VAL A 443 12.78 2.23 10.57
N LEU A 444 14.04 2.63 10.76
CA LEU A 444 14.44 3.91 11.35
C LEU A 444 14.84 4.86 10.22
N TYR A 445 14.23 6.05 10.19
CA TYR A 445 14.56 7.08 9.21
C TYR A 445 15.39 8.16 9.90
N MET A 446 16.63 8.38 9.49
CA MET A 446 17.56 9.31 10.14
C MET A 446 18.09 10.34 9.15
N SER A 447 18.16 11.61 9.55
CA SER A 447 18.76 12.66 8.70
C SER A 447 20.25 12.39 8.47
N GLN A 448 20.76 12.67 7.26
CA GLN A 448 22.20 12.60 7.00
C GLN A 448 22.97 13.77 7.66
N GLN A 449 22.28 14.89 7.91
CA GLN A 449 22.91 16.12 8.42
C GLN A 449 23.05 16.16 9.94
N ALA A 450 22.20 15.41 10.65
CA ALA A 450 22.14 15.41 12.10
C ALA A 450 21.78 14.02 12.62
N VAL A 451 22.38 13.62 13.75
CA VAL A 451 22.09 12.35 14.43
C VAL A 451 20.75 12.46 15.16
N HIS A 452 19.67 12.38 14.40
CA HIS A 452 18.30 12.46 14.89
C HIS A 452 17.36 11.67 13.97
N PHE A 453 16.48 10.86 14.57
CA PHE A 453 15.46 10.13 13.82
C PHE A 453 14.35 11.08 13.36
N LYS A 454 13.97 11.04 12.09
CA LYS A 454 12.78 11.73 11.57
C LYS A 454 11.50 11.00 11.95
N LYS A 455 11.53 9.66 11.87
CA LYS A 455 10.43 8.77 12.27
C LYS A 455 10.95 7.34 12.46
N ILE A 456 10.18 6.54 13.19
CA ILE A 456 10.41 5.09 13.34
C ILE A 456 9.11 4.37 12.98
N ALA A 457 9.18 3.51 11.97
CA ALA A 457 8.06 2.68 11.54
C ALA A 457 8.24 1.26 12.07
N VAL A 458 7.28 0.76 12.85
CA VAL A 458 7.29 -0.60 13.41
C VAL A 458 6.54 -1.62 12.57
N ALA A 459 5.66 -1.13 11.68
CA ALA A 459 4.94 -1.94 10.72
C ALA A 459 4.56 -1.06 9.53
N THR A 460 4.69 -1.61 8.33
CA THR A 460 4.19 -1.02 7.09
C THR A 460 3.26 -2.03 6.46
N ASN A 461 1.99 -1.66 6.30
CA ASN A 461 0.98 -2.52 5.70
C ASN A 461 0.51 -1.92 4.39
N LYS A 462 0.64 -2.69 3.31
CA LYS A 462 0.04 -2.32 2.02
C LYS A 462 -1.42 -2.71 2.02
N ILE A 463 -2.29 -1.77 1.69
CA ILE A 463 -3.74 -1.94 1.77
C ILE A 463 -4.30 -2.19 0.38
N THR A 464 -3.96 -1.31 -0.57
CA THR A 464 -4.42 -1.42 -1.96
C THR A 464 -3.27 -1.13 -2.91
N GLU A 465 -3.06 -2.03 -3.87
CA GLU A 465 -2.12 -1.88 -4.97
C GLU A 465 -2.88 -1.83 -6.31
N ILE A 466 -2.73 -0.73 -7.05
CA ILE A 466 -3.26 -0.56 -8.40
C ILE A 466 -2.09 -0.63 -9.37
N ASN A 467 -2.00 -1.73 -10.10
CA ASN A 467 -0.98 -2.00 -11.10
C ASN A 467 -1.43 -1.48 -12.46
N TRP A 468 -0.81 -0.42 -12.98
CA TRP A 468 -1.12 0.10 -14.30
C TRP A 468 -0.14 -0.44 -15.34
N VAL A 469 -0.55 -1.51 -16.03
CA VAL A 469 0.27 -2.22 -17.01
C VAL A 469 0.14 -1.54 -18.37
N THR A 470 1.24 -1.01 -18.90
CA THR A 470 1.26 -0.41 -20.22
C THR A 470 1.90 -1.38 -21.22
N LEU A 471 1.09 -1.86 -22.16
CA LEU A 471 1.47 -2.99 -23.04
C LEU A 471 2.52 -2.65 -24.09
N ASP A 472 2.74 -1.36 -24.37
CA ASP A 472 3.58 -0.87 -25.46
C ASP A 472 4.76 -0.02 -24.99
N ARG A 473 5.04 0.04 -23.68
CA ARG A 473 6.08 0.91 -23.08
C ARG A 473 7.09 0.16 -22.23
N LYS A 474 8.25 0.81 -22.01
CA LYS A 474 9.32 0.32 -21.14
C LYS A 474 8.92 0.36 -19.66
N PHE A 475 8.17 1.38 -19.26
CA PHE A 475 7.71 1.58 -17.88
C PHE A 475 6.22 1.34 -17.69
N ASP A 476 5.92 0.81 -16.52
CA ASP A 476 4.60 0.76 -15.90
C ASP A 476 4.62 1.63 -14.64
N PHE A 477 3.48 1.75 -13.96
CA PHE A 477 3.44 2.34 -12.63
C PHE A 477 2.49 1.59 -11.69
N GLN A 478 2.77 1.66 -10.40
CA GLN A 478 1.90 1.12 -9.35
C GLN A 478 1.47 2.25 -8.43
N MET A 479 0.16 2.44 -8.25
CA MET A 479 -0.38 3.25 -7.14
C MET A 479 -0.50 2.36 -5.91
N ASN A 480 -0.06 2.84 -4.76
CA ASN A 480 -0.05 2.09 -3.52
C ASN A 480 -0.63 2.93 -2.39
N LEU A 481 -1.72 2.43 -1.80
CA LEU A 481 -2.26 2.90 -0.53
C LEU A 481 -1.65 2.06 0.58
N GLN A 482 -0.90 2.68 1.46
CA GLN A 482 -0.23 2.00 2.56
C GLN A 482 -0.37 2.75 3.88
N THR A 483 -0.26 2.01 4.97
CA THR A 483 -0.24 2.54 6.34
C THR A 483 1.09 2.22 7.01
N GLU A 484 1.58 3.16 7.82
CA GLU A 484 2.76 2.97 8.66
C GLU A 484 2.38 3.22 10.12
N THR A 485 2.60 2.20 10.94
CA THR A 485 2.49 2.33 12.40
C THR A 485 3.77 2.95 12.92
N LEU A 486 3.64 4.11 13.55
CA LEU A 486 4.76 4.86 14.10
C LEU A 486 4.90 4.58 15.60
N THR A 487 6.13 4.58 16.09
CA THR A 487 6.46 4.53 17.52
C THR A 487 7.23 5.78 17.90
N ARG A 488 7.26 6.06 19.20
CA ARG A 488 8.05 7.15 19.77
C ARG A 488 9.55 6.93 19.57
N MET A 489 10.28 8.02 19.43
CA MET A 489 11.73 7.98 19.17
C MET A 489 12.57 8.02 20.45
N ASP A 490 11.98 8.49 21.56
CA ASP A 490 12.64 8.67 22.86
C ASP A 490 12.62 7.42 23.75
N VAL A 491 12.02 6.32 23.28
CA VAL A 491 11.92 5.06 24.03
C VAL A 491 13.10 4.12 23.73
N LYS A 492 13.42 3.24 24.70
CA LYS A 492 14.39 2.15 24.47
C LYS A 492 13.74 1.08 23.57
N PRO A 493 14.47 0.49 22.61
CA PRO A 493 15.92 0.61 22.41
C PRO A 493 16.39 1.75 21.51
N TYR A 494 15.49 2.50 20.89
CA TYR A 494 15.81 3.50 19.87
C TYR A 494 16.65 4.66 20.40
N SER A 495 16.31 5.19 21.57
CA SER A 495 17.10 6.27 22.19
C SER A 495 18.51 5.83 22.59
N THR A 496 18.71 4.54 22.92
CA THR A 496 20.04 3.96 23.16
C THR A 496 20.81 3.79 21.85
N PHE A 497 20.15 3.32 20.79
CA PHE A 497 20.76 3.17 19.48
C PHE A 497 21.21 4.52 18.91
N LEU A 498 20.40 5.56 19.04
CA LEU A 498 20.76 6.92 18.60
C LEU A 498 22.07 7.43 19.24
N LYS A 499 22.30 7.10 20.51
CA LYS A 499 23.54 7.45 21.24
C LYS A 499 24.77 6.67 20.76
N LYS A 500 24.56 5.54 20.09
CA LYS A 500 25.59 4.65 19.53
C LYS A 500 25.89 4.93 18.05
N ILE A 501 25.23 5.91 17.44
CA ILE A 501 25.48 6.34 16.07
C ILE A 501 26.40 7.56 16.08
N SER A 502 27.36 7.59 15.16
CA SER A 502 28.10 8.80 14.82
C SER A 502 28.14 9.01 13.31
N ILE A 503 27.97 10.26 12.88
CA ILE A 503 28.08 10.66 11.47
C ILE A 503 29.26 11.60 11.34
N HIS A 504 30.19 11.28 10.46
CA HIS A 504 31.34 12.14 10.20
C HIS A 504 30.88 13.42 9.47
N PRO A 505 31.22 14.64 9.94
CA PRO A 505 30.66 15.88 9.42
C PRO A 505 31.07 16.17 7.97
N HIS A 506 32.27 15.79 7.56
CA HIS A 506 32.79 16.02 6.19
C HIS A 506 32.44 14.90 5.21
N THR A 507 32.83 13.65 5.52
CA THR A 507 32.57 12.49 4.64
C THR A 507 31.11 12.04 4.65
N ARG A 508 30.31 12.47 5.63
CA ARG A 508 28.93 12.01 5.86
C ARG A 508 28.80 10.50 6.03
N GLN A 509 29.91 9.81 6.30
CA GLN A 509 29.93 8.40 6.64
C GLN A 509 29.33 8.18 8.02
N MET A 510 28.54 7.11 8.14
CA MET A 510 27.91 6.72 9.39
C MET A 510 28.63 5.52 9.98
N THR A 511 28.85 5.53 11.30
CA THR A 511 29.24 4.35 12.07
C THR A 511 28.22 4.13 13.17
N TYR A 512 27.94 2.88 13.50
CA TYR A 512 27.01 2.54 14.59
C TYR A 512 27.48 1.34 15.39
N GLU A 513 26.81 1.09 16.50
CA GLU A 513 26.90 -0.16 17.27
C GLU A 513 25.49 -0.69 17.53
N ASP A 514 25.32 -2.00 17.46
CA ASP A 514 24.06 -2.64 17.86
C ASP A 514 23.78 -2.40 19.36
N VAL A 515 22.50 -2.53 19.74
CA VAL A 515 22.07 -2.52 21.13
C VAL A 515 21.92 -3.97 21.58
N PRO A 516 22.85 -4.51 22.40
CA PRO A 516 22.85 -5.93 22.75
C PRO A 516 21.50 -6.37 23.30
N ASN A 517 21.00 -7.49 22.81
CA ASN A 517 19.70 -8.06 23.20
C ASN A 517 18.46 -7.21 22.89
N PHE A 518 18.55 -6.07 22.21
CA PHE A 518 17.38 -5.24 21.97
C PHE A 518 17.23 -4.74 20.53
N LEU A 519 18.31 -4.42 19.82
CA LEU A 519 18.25 -3.91 18.46
C LEU A 519 19.47 -4.39 17.66
N GLN A 520 19.19 -5.01 16.51
CA GLN A 520 20.20 -5.46 15.57
C GLN A 520 19.87 -4.91 14.18
N VAL A 521 20.83 -4.21 13.57
CA VAL A 521 20.69 -3.68 12.21
C VAL A 521 20.94 -4.79 11.18
N SER A 522 20.08 -4.87 10.17
CA SER A 522 20.24 -5.83 9.06
C SER A 522 20.77 -5.17 7.80
N GLU A 523 20.21 -4.01 7.43
CA GLU A 523 20.55 -3.31 6.18
C GLU A 523 20.41 -1.80 6.37
N ILE A 524 21.21 -1.03 5.64
CA ILE A 524 21.14 0.43 5.65
C ILE A 524 21.16 0.94 4.22
N TYR A 525 20.21 1.81 3.91
CA TYR A 525 20.13 2.51 2.63
C TYR A 525 20.42 3.99 2.82
N LEU A 526 21.34 4.54 2.05
CA LEU A 526 21.48 5.98 1.89
C LEU A 526 20.56 6.42 0.75
N LYS A 527 19.59 7.29 1.05
CA LYS A 527 18.62 7.80 0.09
C LYS A 527 18.85 9.30 -0.11
N ASN A 528 19.23 9.66 -1.33
CA ASN A 528 19.35 11.05 -1.78
C ASN A 528 18.14 11.36 -2.68
N THR A 529 17.22 12.16 -2.16
CA THR A 529 15.94 12.44 -2.83
C THR A 529 15.91 13.86 -3.36
N THR A 530 15.63 13.98 -4.66
CA THR A 530 15.37 15.25 -5.34
C THR A 530 13.87 15.40 -5.53
N LYS A 531 13.29 16.42 -4.90
CA LYS A 531 11.86 16.71 -5.00
C LYS A 531 11.63 17.82 -6.03
N ILE A 532 10.78 17.52 -7.01
CA ILE A 532 10.47 18.39 -8.14
C ILE A 532 8.96 18.64 -8.16
N LYS A 533 8.56 19.90 -8.24
CA LYS A 533 7.15 20.28 -8.41
C LYS A 533 6.82 20.28 -9.90
N LEU A 534 5.91 19.40 -10.33
CA LEU A 534 5.48 19.33 -11.74
C LEU A 534 4.54 20.50 -12.07
N HIS A 535 3.42 20.53 -11.36
CA HIS A 535 2.44 21.61 -11.29
C HIS A 535 1.66 21.38 -10.00
N PHE A 536 1.08 22.41 -9.40
CA PHE A 536 0.32 22.20 -8.17
C PHE A 536 -0.93 21.34 -8.46
N PRO A 537 -1.23 20.29 -7.67
CA PRO A 537 -0.56 19.83 -6.43
C PRO A 537 0.30 18.55 -6.59
N PHE A 538 0.88 18.32 -7.77
CA PHE A 538 1.70 17.16 -8.09
C PHE A 538 3.20 17.39 -7.88
N PHE A 539 3.84 16.42 -7.22
CA PHE A 539 5.28 16.37 -7.02
C PHE A 539 5.82 15.03 -7.49
N VAL A 540 7.05 15.04 -7.99
CA VAL A 540 7.83 13.84 -8.26
C VAL A 540 9.08 13.86 -7.40
N GLU A 541 9.38 12.73 -6.79
CA GLU A 541 10.61 12.50 -6.05
C GLU A 541 11.44 11.47 -6.80
N ILE A 542 12.62 11.90 -7.25
CA ILE A 542 13.63 11.02 -7.83
C ILE A 542 14.61 10.71 -6.71
N THR A 543 14.71 9.44 -6.32
CA THR A 543 15.58 9.00 -5.22
C THR A 543 16.70 8.14 -5.77
N HIS A 544 17.93 8.59 -5.55
CA HIS A 544 19.13 7.76 -5.67
C HIS A 544 19.26 6.95 -4.37
N VAL A 545 19.17 5.63 -4.49
CA VAL A 545 19.29 4.69 -3.37
C VAL A 545 20.62 3.98 -3.47
N GLU A 546 21.38 4.00 -2.38
CA GLU A 546 22.61 3.21 -2.22
C GLU A 546 22.45 2.24 -1.05
N LYS A 547 22.60 0.95 -1.29
CA LYS A 547 22.70 -0.07 -0.24
C LYS A 547 24.10 -0.09 0.33
N LEU A 548 24.28 0.38 1.56
CA LEU A 548 25.59 0.55 2.17
C LEU A 548 26.18 -0.80 2.61
N PRO A 549 27.43 -1.12 2.24
CA PRO A 549 28.18 -2.22 2.84
C PRO A 549 28.42 -1.94 4.33
N LEU A 550 28.14 -2.96 5.16
CA LEU A 550 28.32 -2.91 6.61
C LEU A 550 29.64 -3.59 6.97
N ILE A 551 30.65 -2.79 7.33
CA ILE A 551 32.03 -3.26 7.57
C ILE A 551 32.33 -3.20 9.07
N PRO A 552 32.49 -4.35 9.75
CA PRO A 552 32.93 -4.37 11.14
C PRO A 552 34.32 -3.76 11.27
N GLN A 553 34.49 -2.85 12.22
CA GLN A 553 35.78 -2.24 12.56
C GLN A 553 36.33 -2.92 13.81
N THR A 554 37.35 -3.76 13.65
CA THR A 554 38.08 -4.34 14.77
C THR A 554 39.08 -3.32 15.31
N SER A 555 38.81 -2.73 16.46
CA SER A 555 39.83 -1.94 17.16
C SER A 555 40.85 -2.87 17.84
N LEU A 556 42.13 -2.54 17.66
CA LEU A 556 43.28 -3.16 18.32
C LEU A 556 43.21 -2.97 19.86
N GLY A 557 42.45 -3.83 20.55
CA GLY A 557 42.52 -3.99 22.02
C GLY A 557 41.45 -3.29 22.87
N PHE A 558 40.47 -2.60 22.27
CA PHE A 558 39.27 -2.12 22.97
C PHE A 558 38.05 -2.85 22.38
N ASP A 559 37.17 -3.39 23.23
CA ASP A 559 35.91 -4.11 22.89
C ASP A 559 34.87 -3.18 22.21
N ILE A 560 35.25 -2.50 21.13
CA ILE A 560 34.41 -1.58 20.39
C ILE A 560 33.94 -2.29 19.12
N ASN A 561 32.75 -2.89 19.19
CA ASN A 561 32.08 -3.52 18.05
C ASN A 561 31.41 -2.48 17.15
N LYS A 562 32.19 -1.55 16.60
CA LYS A 562 31.67 -0.54 15.67
C LYS A 562 31.54 -1.11 14.27
N ILE A 563 30.48 -0.71 13.58
CA ILE A 563 30.22 -1.06 12.19
C ILE A 563 30.24 0.22 11.37
N LEU A 564 31.10 0.26 10.36
CA LEU A 564 31.17 1.32 9.37
C LEU A 564 30.18 1.07 8.25
N CYS A 565 29.43 2.11 7.89
CA CYS A 565 28.57 2.13 6.72
C CYS A 565 29.32 2.83 5.58
N ASP A 566 29.89 2.04 4.67
CA ASP A 566 30.83 2.55 3.66
C ASP A 566 30.09 3.20 2.47
N THR A 567 29.94 4.52 2.50
CA THR A 567 29.27 5.29 1.43
C THR A 567 30.11 5.36 0.16
N GLY A 568 29.47 5.26 -0.99
CA GLY A 568 30.09 5.28 -2.32
C GLY A 568 30.56 3.92 -2.83
N LYS A 569 30.39 2.84 -2.07
CA LYS A 569 30.77 1.46 -2.46
C LYS A 569 29.60 0.49 -2.50
N GLY A 570 28.39 0.98 -2.29
CA GLY A 570 27.17 0.18 -2.28
C GLY A 570 26.64 -0.18 -3.66
N GLU A 571 25.63 -1.05 -3.67
CA GLU A 571 24.79 -1.23 -4.86
C GLU A 571 23.87 -0.01 -4.99
N VAL A 572 23.83 0.58 -6.20
CA VAL A 572 23.09 1.81 -6.50
C VAL A 572 21.96 1.55 -7.47
N TRP A 573 20.83 2.19 -7.24
CA TRP A 573 19.71 2.26 -8.18
C TRP A 573 18.87 3.52 -7.94
N TYR A 574 17.95 3.78 -8.86
CA TYR A 574 17.05 4.91 -8.80
C TYR A 574 15.59 4.47 -8.68
N THR A 575 14.83 5.17 -7.86
CA THR A 575 13.38 5.04 -7.74
C THR A 575 12.72 6.38 -8.05
N ILE A 576 11.54 6.34 -8.65
CA ILE A 576 10.76 7.53 -8.97
C ILE A 576 9.37 7.35 -8.35
N GLU A 577 8.98 8.26 -7.46
CA GLU A 577 7.66 8.28 -6.83
C GLU A 577 6.95 9.61 -7.13
N LEU A 578 5.68 9.53 -7.48
CA LEU A 578 4.79 10.66 -7.72
C LEU A 578 3.77 10.76 -6.58
N PHE A 579 3.50 12.00 -6.20
CA PHE A 579 2.66 12.37 -5.07
C PHE A 579 1.64 13.41 -5.47
N TYR A 580 0.48 13.33 -4.82
CA TYR A 580 -0.56 14.34 -4.86
C TYR A 580 -0.65 14.99 -3.48
N SER A 581 -0.06 16.17 -3.31
CA SER A 581 0.18 16.74 -1.97
C SER A 581 -1.09 17.03 -1.18
N ALA A 582 -2.23 17.19 -1.85
CA ALA A 582 -3.52 17.37 -1.18
C ALA A 582 -3.95 16.12 -0.40
N HIS A 583 -3.55 14.91 -0.82
CA HIS A 583 -3.81 13.68 -0.06
C HIS A 583 -3.07 13.67 1.27
N ASP A 584 -1.81 14.12 1.28
CA ASP A 584 -0.99 14.17 2.49
C ASP A 584 -1.61 15.08 3.57
N GLU A 585 -2.23 16.20 3.18
CA GLU A 585 -2.92 17.10 4.11
C GLU A 585 -4.15 16.45 4.73
N VAL A 586 -4.94 15.73 3.93
CA VAL A 586 -6.10 14.98 4.40
C VAL A 586 -5.68 13.89 5.39
N PHE A 587 -4.64 13.12 5.05
CA PHE A 587 -4.17 12.00 5.87
C PHE A 587 -3.49 12.40 7.17
N LYS A 588 -2.98 13.64 7.31
CA LYS A 588 -2.43 14.12 8.58
C LYS A 588 -3.43 14.09 9.72
N THR A 589 -4.73 14.20 9.42
CA THR A 589 -5.80 14.09 10.43
C THR A 589 -5.85 12.72 11.12
N ASN A 590 -5.24 11.68 10.53
CA ASN A 590 -5.17 10.34 11.10
C ASN A 590 -4.08 10.16 12.17
N ALA A 591 -3.10 11.07 12.26
CA ALA A 591 -1.99 10.93 13.19
C ALA A 591 -2.46 10.96 14.66
N ASP A 592 -3.43 11.83 14.96
CA ASP A 592 -3.88 12.13 16.32
C ASP A 592 -5.28 11.59 16.63
N LEU A 593 -5.75 10.56 15.89
CA LEU A 593 -7.07 9.98 16.12
C LEU A 593 -7.20 9.37 17.53
N SER A 594 -8.34 9.65 18.17
CA SER A 594 -8.78 8.96 19.40
C SER A 594 -9.22 7.53 19.10
N ALA A 595 -9.20 6.69 20.14
CA ALA A 595 -9.62 5.30 20.03
C ALA A 595 -11.04 5.16 19.47
N GLY A 596 -11.18 4.37 18.39
CA GLY A 596 -12.48 4.08 17.77
C GLY A 596 -13.10 5.23 16.96
N LYS A 597 -12.40 6.36 16.76
CA LYS A 597 -12.84 7.42 15.86
C LYS A 597 -12.37 7.20 14.43
N PHE A 598 -13.17 7.65 13.48
CA PHE A 598 -12.79 7.77 12.07
C PHE A 598 -12.38 9.22 11.79
N ALA A 599 -11.45 9.39 10.85
CA ALA A 599 -11.12 10.72 10.36
C ALA A 599 -12.32 11.40 9.69
N SER A 600 -12.36 12.73 9.72
CA SER A 600 -13.46 13.53 9.21
C SER A 600 -13.60 13.45 7.68
N TRP A 601 -12.51 13.21 6.97
CA TRP A 601 -12.51 13.08 5.52
C TRP A 601 -13.28 11.85 5.03
N THR A 602 -13.70 11.92 3.77
CA THR A 602 -14.44 10.90 3.05
C THR A 602 -13.66 10.40 1.84
N VAL A 603 -14.08 9.28 1.25
CA VAL A 603 -13.49 8.75 0.02
C VAL A 603 -13.53 9.78 -1.11
N ASP A 604 -14.61 10.55 -1.21
CA ASP A 604 -14.78 11.56 -2.27
C ASP A 604 -13.85 12.77 -2.09
N ASP A 605 -13.44 13.11 -0.86
CA ASP A 605 -12.42 14.13 -0.63
C ASP A 605 -11.06 13.74 -1.22
N VAL A 606 -10.79 12.43 -1.29
CA VAL A 606 -9.52 11.88 -1.77
C VAL A 606 -9.58 11.51 -3.26
N LEU A 607 -10.65 10.85 -3.72
CA LEU A 607 -10.79 10.34 -5.08
C LEU A 607 -11.60 11.26 -6.00
N GLY A 608 -12.42 12.15 -5.45
CA GLY A 608 -13.50 12.88 -6.14
C GLY A 608 -14.78 12.05 -6.25
N ALA A 609 -15.90 12.66 -6.63
CA ALA A 609 -17.15 11.95 -6.90
C ALA A 609 -17.07 11.03 -8.15
N ASP A 610 -17.92 9.99 -8.20
CA ASP A 610 -17.92 8.93 -9.22
C ASP A 610 -17.91 9.45 -10.67
N GLU A 611 -18.66 10.52 -10.96
CA GLU A 611 -18.86 11.07 -12.30
C GLU A 611 -17.98 12.29 -12.62
N ASN A 612 -17.03 12.63 -11.73
CA ASN A 612 -16.17 13.78 -11.95
C ASN A 612 -14.96 13.42 -12.81
N ASP A 613 -15.08 13.65 -14.12
CA ASP A 613 -13.99 13.48 -15.11
C ASP A 613 -12.76 14.37 -14.84
N ASN A 614 -12.86 15.33 -13.92
CA ASN A 614 -11.75 16.17 -13.46
C ASN A 614 -11.50 16.00 -11.96
N GLY A 615 -11.95 14.91 -11.35
CA GLY A 615 -11.70 14.57 -9.96
C GLY A 615 -10.22 14.27 -9.68
N PRO A 616 -9.79 14.33 -8.40
CA PRO A 616 -8.41 14.06 -8.00
C PRO A 616 -7.83 12.75 -8.56
N LEU A 617 -8.61 11.65 -8.56
CA LEU A 617 -8.14 10.36 -9.06
C LEU A 617 -7.84 10.39 -10.57
N VAL A 618 -8.73 11.00 -11.35
CA VAL A 618 -8.56 11.12 -12.81
C VAL A 618 -7.39 12.03 -13.14
N GLN A 619 -7.24 13.16 -12.42
CA GLN A 619 -6.08 14.04 -12.58
C GLN A 619 -4.77 13.33 -12.23
N PHE A 620 -4.76 12.50 -11.18
CA PHE A 620 -3.58 11.77 -10.78
C PHE A 620 -3.16 10.74 -11.84
N VAL A 621 -4.10 9.97 -12.37
CA VAL A 621 -3.80 9.02 -13.47
C VAL A 621 -3.38 9.75 -14.74
N ARG A 622 -4.02 10.85 -15.12
CA ARG A 622 -3.59 11.67 -16.27
C ARG A 622 -2.15 12.16 -16.10
N CYS A 623 -1.80 12.65 -14.91
CA CYS A 623 -0.44 13.09 -14.59
C CYS A 623 0.57 11.93 -14.72
N LEU A 624 0.25 10.75 -14.20
CA LEU A 624 1.08 9.54 -14.30
C LEU A 624 1.28 9.08 -15.75
N LEU A 625 0.23 9.07 -16.55
CA LEU A 625 0.29 8.71 -17.98
C LEU A 625 1.17 9.69 -18.77
N LEU A 626 1.00 11.00 -18.55
CA LEU A 626 1.81 12.04 -19.17
C LEU A 626 3.28 11.95 -18.75
N PHE A 627 3.55 11.70 -17.47
CA PHE A 627 4.91 11.53 -16.96
C PHE A 627 5.58 10.30 -17.59
N THR A 628 4.87 9.18 -17.65
CA THR A 628 5.34 7.94 -18.27
C THR A 628 5.61 8.14 -19.77
N GLU A 629 4.73 8.86 -20.47
CA GLU A 629 4.90 9.14 -21.91
C GLU A 629 6.10 10.04 -22.19
N ARG A 630 6.33 11.07 -21.36
CA ARG A 630 7.51 11.94 -21.50
C ARG A 630 8.80 11.17 -21.25
N SER A 631 8.81 10.32 -20.23
CA SER A 631 9.94 9.46 -19.90
C SER A 631 10.26 8.49 -21.05
N GLU A 632 9.24 7.90 -21.67
CA GLU A 632 9.40 6.99 -22.82
C GLU A 632 9.99 7.69 -24.05
N LYS A 633 9.72 8.99 -24.27
CA LYS A 633 10.23 9.71 -25.44
C LYS A 633 11.73 10.04 -25.37
N VAL A 634 12.30 10.12 -24.18
CA VAL A 634 13.70 10.52 -23.98
C VAL A 634 14.65 9.34 -23.78
N ILE A 635 14.10 8.15 -23.63
CA ILE A 635 14.82 6.88 -23.44
C ILE A 635 14.62 6.05 -24.69
#